data_AF-A0A933WBM6-F1
#
_entry.id   AF-A0A933WBM6-F1
#
_cell.length_a   1.000
_cell.length_b   1.000
_cell.length_c   1.000
_cell.angle_alpha   90.00
_cell.angle_beta   90.00
_cell.angle_gamma   90.00
#
_symmetry.space_group_name_H-M   'P 1'
#
loop_
_entity.id
_entity.type
_entity.pdbx_description
1 polymer ?
#
loop_
_entity_poly.entity_id
_entity_poly.type
_entity_poly.pdbx_seq_one_letter_code
_entity_poly.pdbx_strand_id
1 'polypeptide(L)'
;MNDGWEETGIAAKTIEPCGKDLVYMGLEEVKDEQGNEAGYKLRVRDMLTGQERTSAAEPFAEQTLIGCTPDSRYLLIGTYLKNVGNSINAYDTETMKMIGTFAYHDEAGLTTQRLSPDGRYLLAGEKESSFPLPDGRRIQVLPALLPFRSRVTSVAWSGDSAKAYILTKSGPQNLIIYDVATSAQRTIELAFGPRDYFGMRIMVHPKTERVFIHTGLSFDGEIEFIEYLFMFDPAQLPKKGNTITVKPQLLGDIFATVAFGPDNTLLFSLMPNQEASTPAFPEKYKGIFMADLDGKVIGRITKDHYDLEPAYMDERRLLVISRENRLPFNALYMRTIMYWRNSSASIR
;
A
#
# COMPACT_ATOMS: atom_id res chain seq x y z
N MET A 1 -14.54 -34.75 -6.54
CA MET A 1 -15.29 -33.47 -6.52
C MET A 1 -14.23 -32.43 -6.20
N ASN A 2 -13.90 -31.58 -7.18
CA ASN A 2 -12.86 -30.56 -6.99
C ASN A 2 -13.47 -29.43 -6.18
N ASP A 3 -13.14 -29.37 -4.89
CA ASP A 3 -13.53 -28.28 -4.01
C ASP A 3 -12.82 -27.00 -4.50
N GLY A 4 -13.58 -26.09 -5.11
CA GLY A 4 -13.07 -24.95 -5.89
C GLY A 4 -12.48 -23.79 -5.07
N TRP A 5 -11.46 -24.05 -4.26
CA TRP A 5 -10.66 -23.04 -3.55
C TRP A 5 -9.33 -22.80 -4.27
N GLU A 6 -9.38 -22.02 -5.36
CA GLU A 6 -8.29 -21.83 -6.32
C GLU A 6 -7.35 -20.67 -5.95
N GLU A 7 -6.17 -20.97 -5.40
CA GLU A 7 -5.09 -20.01 -5.11
C GLU A 7 -4.33 -19.63 -6.41
N THR A 8 -4.56 -18.45 -6.99
CA THR A 8 -3.70 -17.92 -8.10
C THR A 8 -3.02 -16.63 -7.69
N GLY A 9 -2.11 -16.75 -6.71
CA GLY A 9 -1.34 -15.62 -6.16
C GLY A 9 -0.73 -14.74 -7.26
N ILE A 10 -0.96 -13.43 -7.16
CA ILE A 10 -0.45 -12.46 -8.11
C ILE A 10 0.82 -11.84 -7.53
N ALA A 11 1.95 -12.02 -8.18
CA ALA A 11 3.17 -11.27 -7.89
C ALA A 11 3.20 -10.01 -8.75
N ALA A 12 3.19 -8.84 -8.10
CA ALA A 12 3.16 -7.55 -8.77
C ALA A 12 4.13 -6.57 -8.10
N LYS A 13 4.62 -5.57 -8.84
CA LYS A 13 5.35 -4.44 -8.24
C LYS A 13 4.42 -3.54 -7.43
N THR A 14 3.25 -3.30 -7.98
CA THR A 14 2.20 -2.48 -7.38
C THR A 14 0.85 -2.97 -7.85
N ILE A 15 -0.16 -2.70 -7.06
CA ILE A 15 -1.49 -3.27 -7.18
C ILE A 15 -2.47 -2.41 -6.39
N GLU A 16 -3.63 -2.17 -6.98
CA GLU A 16 -4.67 -1.32 -6.42
C GLU A 16 -6.05 -1.85 -6.87
N PRO A 17 -7.02 -2.00 -5.96
CA PRO A 17 -8.40 -2.29 -6.33
C PRO A 17 -9.03 -1.07 -7.02
N CYS A 18 -9.83 -1.31 -8.05
CA CYS A 18 -10.53 -0.29 -8.81
C CYS A 18 -11.93 -0.80 -9.16
N GLY A 19 -12.89 -0.53 -8.27
CA GLY A 19 -14.27 -0.98 -8.42
C GLY A 19 -14.38 -2.50 -8.35
N LYS A 20 -14.74 -3.14 -9.47
CA LYS A 20 -14.81 -4.61 -9.59
C LYS A 20 -13.49 -5.23 -10.08
N ASP A 21 -12.52 -4.40 -10.45
CA ASP A 21 -11.27 -4.84 -11.04
C ASP A 21 -10.12 -4.71 -10.05
N LEU A 22 -9.14 -5.58 -10.21
CA LEU A 22 -7.82 -5.51 -9.60
C LEU A 22 -6.85 -5.06 -10.68
N VAL A 23 -6.24 -3.90 -10.47
CA VAL A 23 -5.27 -3.36 -11.41
C VAL A 23 -3.89 -3.52 -10.81
N TYR A 24 -2.98 -4.12 -11.56
CA TYR A 24 -1.64 -4.40 -11.06
C TYR A 24 -0.62 -4.44 -12.17
N MET A 25 0.63 -4.27 -11.80
CA MET A 25 1.73 -4.38 -12.72
C MET A 25 2.54 -5.62 -12.43
N GLY A 26 2.48 -6.55 -13.36
CA GLY A 26 3.17 -7.82 -13.26
C GLY A 26 4.68 -7.64 -13.23
N LEU A 27 5.37 -8.70 -12.81
CA LEU A 27 6.84 -8.76 -12.82
C LEU A 27 7.42 -9.08 -14.22
N GLU A 28 6.55 -9.38 -15.19
CA GLU A 28 6.94 -9.65 -16.56
C GLU A 28 7.47 -8.38 -17.24
N GLU A 29 8.73 -8.45 -17.66
CA GLU A 29 9.38 -7.39 -18.43
C GLU A 29 8.87 -7.39 -19.88
N VAL A 30 8.54 -6.20 -20.36
CA VAL A 30 8.29 -5.93 -21.78
C VAL A 30 9.60 -5.48 -22.38
N LYS A 31 9.99 -6.07 -23.51
CA LYS A 31 11.22 -5.70 -24.25
C LYS A 31 10.89 -4.86 -25.47
N ASP A 32 11.80 -3.95 -25.84
CA ASP A 32 11.72 -3.22 -27.11
C ASP A 32 12.11 -4.11 -28.30
N GLU A 33 12.04 -3.57 -29.51
CA GLU A 33 12.42 -4.28 -30.75
C GLU A 33 13.89 -4.70 -30.77
N GLN A 34 14.75 -4.04 -29.98
CA GLN A 34 16.18 -4.32 -29.85
C GLN A 34 16.47 -5.31 -28.70
N GLY A 35 15.45 -5.74 -27.95
CA GLY A 35 15.56 -6.70 -26.86
C GLY A 35 15.95 -6.09 -25.50
N ASN A 36 15.97 -4.76 -25.37
CA ASN A 36 16.23 -4.07 -24.10
C ASN A 36 14.97 -4.02 -23.23
N GLU A 37 15.14 -3.90 -21.91
CA GLU A 37 14.03 -3.67 -20.98
C GLU A 37 13.31 -2.35 -21.30
N ALA A 38 12.05 -2.45 -21.72
CA ALA A 38 11.22 -1.33 -22.14
C ALA A 38 10.10 -1.03 -21.14
N GLY A 39 9.71 -1.99 -20.29
CA GLY A 39 8.57 -1.80 -19.42
C GLY A 39 8.13 -2.98 -18.59
N TYR A 40 7.00 -2.79 -17.91
CA TYR A 40 6.26 -3.86 -17.25
C TYR A 40 4.84 -3.92 -17.79
N LYS A 41 4.24 -5.10 -17.74
CA LYS A 41 2.86 -5.29 -18.19
C LYS A 41 1.88 -4.86 -17.10
N LEU A 42 1.08 -3.84 -17.37
CA LEU A 42 -0.11 -3.49 -16.61
C LEU A 42 -1.21 -4.50 -16.94
N ARG A 43 -1.83 -5.08 -15.93
CA ARG A 43 -2.90 -6.06 -16.05
C ARG A 43 -4.11 -5.60 -15.25
N VAL A 44 -5.29 -5.86 -15.82
CA VAL A 44 -6.59 -5.62 -15.19
C VAL A 44 -7.32 -6.94 -15.13
N ARG A 45 -7.66 -7.36 -13.92
CA ARG A 45 -8.33 -8.63 -13.66
C ARG A 45 -9.63 -8.38 -12.93
N ASP A 46 -10.71 -9.01 -13.38
CA ASP A 46 -11.97 -8.98 -12.64
C ASP A 46 -11.80 -9.72 -11.30
N MET A 47 -12.14 -9.06 -10.20
CA MET A 47 -11.89 -9.59 -8.86
C MET A 47 -12.76 -10.80 -8.50
N LEU A 48 -13.96 -10.91 -9.08
CA LEU A 48 -14.90 -11.99 -8.78
C LEU A 48 -14.59 -13.27 -9.55
N THR A 49 -14.23 -13.12 -10.82
CA THR A 49 -14.01 -14.23 -11.73
C THR A 49 -12.54 -14.63 -11.83
N GLY A 50 -11.62 -13.73 -11.46
CA GLY A 50 -10.18 -13.91 -11.64
C GLY A 50 -9.71 -13.82 -13.09
N GLN A 51 -10.61 -13.52 -14.04
CA GLN A 51 -10.29 -13.45 -15.46
C GLN A 51 -9.60 -12.13 -15.79
N GLU A 52 -8.55 -12.21 -16.61
CA GLU A 52 -7.93 -11.02 -17.19
C GLU A 52 -8.90 -10.37 -18.16
N ARG A 53 -9.21 -9.08 -17.94
CA ARG A 53 -10.05 -8.30 -18.83
C ARG A 53 -9.24 -7.67 -19.95
N THR A 54 -8.08 -7.11 -19.60
CA THR A 54 -7.19 -6.43 -20.55
C THR A 54 -5.81 -6.26 -19.93
N SER A 55 -4.82 -5.97 -20.77
CA SER A 55 -3.48 -5.60 -20.36
C SER A 55 -2.86 -4.59 -21.34
N ALA A 56 -1.98 -3.74 -20.83
CA ALA A 56 -1.25 -2.73 -21.58
C ALA A 56 0.23 -2.79 -21.20
N ALA A 57 1.11 -2.44 -22.13
CA ALA A 57 2.53 -2.24 -21.82
C ALA A 57 2.71 -0.82 -21.28
N GLU A 58 3.33 -0.69 -20.11
CA GLU A 58 3.72 0.60 -19.55
C GLU A 58 5.24 0.76 -19.60
N PRO A 59 5.76 1.96 -19.91
CA PRO A 59 7.20 2.22 -19.93
C PRO A 59 7.87 1.84 -18.61
N PHE A 60 9.13 1.43 -18.69
CA PHE A 60 9.93 1.04 -17.53
C PHE A 60 10.13 2.25 -16.63
N ALA A 61 9.43 2.30 -15.50
CA ALA A 61 9.65 3.29 -14.46
C ALA A 61 10.33 2.64 -13.25
N GLU A 62 11.32 3.32 -12.67
CA GLU A 62 12.01 2.83 -11.46
C GLU A 62 11.02 2.72 -10.29
N GLN A 63 10.03 3.62 -10.28
CA GLN A 63 8.92 3.61 -9.34
C GLN A 63 7.63 3.86 -10.10
N THR A 64 6.66 3.00 -9.82
CA THR A 64 5.33 3.15 -10.40
C THR A 64 4.27 2.90 -9.36
N LEU A 65 3.29 3.79 -9.33
CA LEU A 65 2.22 3.77 -8.36
C LEU A 65 0.89 3.83 -9.10
N ILE A 66 -0.06 3.06 -8.60
CA ILE A 66 -1.41 2.98 -9.16
C ILE A 66 -2.36 3.56 -8.13
N GLY A 67 -3.20 4.50 -8.54
CA GLY A 67 -4.32 5.00 -7.77
C GLY A 67 -5.59 4.92 -8.61
N CYS A 68 -6.72 4.61 -8.00
CA CYS A 68 -8.01 4.58 -8.67
C CYS A 68 -8.92 5.65 -8.07
N THR A 69 -9.68 6.36 -8.91
CA THR A 69 -10.69 7.30 -8.39
C THR A 69 -11.80 6.55 -7.64
N PRO A 70 -12.47 7.16 -6.66
CA PRO A 70 -13.43 6.44 -5.82
C PRO A 70 -14.64 5.89 -6.57
N ASP A 71 -15.03 6.56 -7.66
CA ASP A 71 -16.06 6.10 -8.58
C ASP A 71 -15.57 5.05 -9.58
N SER A 72 -14.31 4.65 -9.47
CA SER A 72 -13.65 3.61 -10.28
C SER A 72 -13.63 3.89 -11.78
N ARG A 73 -13.76 5.16 -12.18
CA ARG A 73 -13.78 5.58 -13.59
C ARG A 73 -12.40 5.86 -14.16
N TYR A 74 -11.48 6.31 -13.32
CA TYR A 74 -10.13 6.69 -13.75
C TYR A 74 -9.05 6.00 -12.93
N LEU A 75 -8.05 5.52 -13.64
CA LEU A 75 -6.82 4.99 -13.09
C LEU A 75 -5.72 6.03 -13.28
N LEU A 76 -4.93 6.27 -12.25
CA LEU A 76 -3.78 7.15 -12.27
C LEU A 76 -2.52 6.29 -12.06
N ILE A 77 -1.61 6.37 -13.01
CA ILE A 77 -0.32 5.68 -12.96
C ILE A 77 0.77 6.74 -12.90
N GLY A 78 1.35 6.91 -11.71
CA GLY A 78 2.52 7.76 -11.53
C GLY A 78 3.76 7.02 -12.02
N THR A 79 4.50 7.61 -12.97
CA THR A 79 5.75 7.07 -13.51
C THR A 79 6.92 8.00 -13.17
N TYR A 80 7.99 7.41 -12.66
CA TYR A 80 9.28 8.07 -12.49
C TYR A 80 10.27 7.51 -13.51
N LEU A 81 10.70 8.38 -14.44
CA LEU A 81 11.69 8.05 -15.45
C LEU A 81 12.94 8.92 -15.23
N LYS A 82 14.05 8.27 -14.89
CA LYS A 82 15.34 8.92 -14.70
C LYS A 82 15.71 9.71 -15.96
N ASN A 83 16.01 11.00 -15.80
CA ASN A 83 16.32 11.97 -16.86
C ASN A 83 15.17 12.40 -17.80
N VAL A 84 13.96 11.88 -17.63
CA VAL A 84 12.77 12.30 -18.41
C VAL A 84 11.82 13.15 -17.55
N GLY A 85 11.83 12.95 -16.23
CA GLY A 85 10.98 13.65 -15.27
C GLY A 85 9.82 12.80 -14.78
N ASN A 86 8.99 13.39 -13.93
CA ASN A 86 7.89 12.68 -13.28
C ASN A 86 6.60 12.99 -14.01
N SER A 87 5.79 11.96 -14.23
CA SER A 87 4.48 12.13 -14.85
C SER A 87 3.43 11.24 -14.24
N ILE A 88 2.17 11.62 -14.41
CA ILE A 88 1.01 10.80 -14.08
C ILE A 88 0.23 10.58 -15.36
N ASN A 89 0.12 9.32 -15.76
CA ASN A 89 -0.73 8.90 -16.85
C ASN A 89 -2.11 8.57 -16.29
N ALA A 90 -3.15 9.15 -16.86
CA ALA A 90 -4.53 8.85 -16.54
C ALA A 90 -5.12 7.92 -17.61
N TYR A 91 -5.89 6.92 -17.17
CA TYR A 91 -6.58 5.96 -18.03
C TYR A 91 -8.06 5.92 -17.68
N ASP A 92 -8.88 5.73 -18.70
CA ASP A 92 -10.26 5.29 -18.52
C ASP A 92 -10.26 3.80 -18.12
N THR A 93 -10.86 3.46 -16.99
CA THR A 93 -10.77 2.10 -16.40
C THR A 93 -11.54 1.05 -17.19
N GLU A 94 -12.58 1.46 -17.93
CA GLU A 94 -13.41 0.53 -18.70
C GLU A 94 -12.70 0.12 -20.00
N THR A 95 -12.12 1.09 -20.70
CA THR A 95 -11.47 0.89 -22.00
C THR A 95 -9.96 0.66 -21.90
N MET A 96 -9.36 1.01 -20.76
CA MET A 96 -7.91 1.07 -20.54
C MET A 96 -7.16 1.90 -21.57
N LYS A 97 -7.83 2.91 -22.14
CA LYS A 97 -7.20 3.90 -23.01
C LYS A 97 -6.63 5.03 -22.17
N MET A 98 -5.41 5.44 -22.50
CA MET A 98 -4.79 6.64 -21.93
C MET A 98 -5.62 7.86 -22.34
N ILE A 99 -6.04 8.65 -21.35
CA ILE A 99 -6.83 9.86 -21.53
C ILE A 99 -5.99 11.13 -21.36
N GLY A 100 -4.80 11.02 -20.77
CA GLY A 100 -3.85 12.13 -20.68
C GLY A 100 -2.61 11.79 -19.86
N THR A 101 -1.56 12.57 -20.06
CA THR A 101 -0.33 12.53 -19.27
C THR A 101 -0.08 13.91 -18.68
N PHE A 102 0.23 13.94 -17.40
CA PHE A 102 0.50 15.17 -16.66
C PHE A 102 1.92 15.13 -16.12
N ALA A 103 2.81 15.94 -16.70
CA ALA A 103 4.14 16.14 -16.14
C ALA A 103 4.07 17.01 -14.89
N TYR A 104 4.84 16.67 -13.87
CA TYR A 104 5.02 17.50 -12.69
C TYR A 104 6.48 17.48 -12.25
N HIS A 105 6.89 18.54 -11.55
CA HIS A 105 8.23 18.65 -11.01
C HIS A 105 8.24 18.12 -9.58
N ASP A 106 9.13 17.17 -9.31
CA ASP A 106 9.39 16.65 -7.98
C ASP A 106 10.91 16.61 -7.76
N GLU A 107 11.41 17.71 -7.19
CA GLU A 107 12.78 17.80 -6.70
C GLU A 107 12.93 17.16 -5.30
N ALA A 108 11.82 16.78 -4.67
CA ALA A 108 11.77 16.23 -3.32
C ALA A 108 12.05 14.72 -3.26
N GLY A 109 12.09 14.04 -4.41
CA GLY A 109 12.37 12.61 -4.50
C GLY A 109 11.31 11.78 -3.79
N LEU A 110 10.04 12.10 -4.02
CA LEU A 110 8.91 11.39 -3.43
C LEU A 110 8.92 9.94 -3.90
N THR A 111 9.19 9.01 -2.96
CA THR A 111 9.10 7.58 -3.29
C THR A 111 7.67 7.06 -3.30
N THR A 112 6.72 7.87 -2.86
CA THR A 112 5.32 7.48 -2.68
C THR A 112 4.39 8.64 -3.02
N GLN A 113 3.35 8.34 -3.78
CA GLN A 113 2.23 9.20 -4.15
C GLN A 113 0.95 8.45 -3.78
N ARG A 114 -0.04 9.14 -3.22
CA ARG A 114 -1.35 8.56 -2.85
C ARG A 114 -2.48 9.54 -3.15
N LEU A 115 -3.48 9.06 -3.88
CA LEU A 115 -4.74 9.77 -4.09
C LEU A 115 -5.53 9.78 -2.77
N SER A 116 -6.20 10.88 -2.47
CA SER A 116 -7.12 10.97 -1.34
C SER A 116 -8.33 10.05 -1.54
N PRO A 117 -8.96 9.55 -0.45
CA PRO A 117 -10.15 8.71 -0.53
C PRO A 117 -11.34 9.33 -1.26
N ASP A 118 -11.43 10.66 -1.34
CA ASP A 118 -12.44 11.39 -2.11
C ASP A 118 -12.03 11.66 -3.58
N GLY A 119 -10.82 11.25 -3.98
CA GLY A 119 -10.30 11.40 -5.33
C GLY A 119 -9.95 12.83 -5.73
N ARG A 120 -9.99 13.80 -4.81
CA ARG A 120 -9.78 15.22 -5.13
C ARG A 120 -8.33 15.68 -5.00
N TYR A 121 -7.50 14.96 -4.26
CA TYR A 121 -6.15 15.40 -3.93
C TYR A 121 -5.11 14.32 -4.19
N LEU A 122 -3.96 14.73 -4.70
CA LEU A 122 -2.79 13.88 -4.82
C LEU A 122 -1.60 14.56 -4.13
N LEU A 123 -0.93 13.84 -3.24
CA LEU A 123 0.35 14.28 -2.69
C LEU A 123 1.47 13.87 -3.64
N ALA A 124 1.88 14.79 -4.51
CA ALA A 124 2.87 14.54 -5.56
C ALA A 124 3.51 15.84 -6.08
N GLY A 125 4.45 16.43 -5.33
CA GLY A 125 5.33 17.46 -5.89
C GLY A 125 5.52 18.69 -4.99
N GLU A 126 6.19 19.70 -5.52
CA GLU A 126 6.61 20.89 -4.77
C GLU A 126 5.70 22.12 -4.99
N LYS A 127 4.89 22.12 -6.07
CA LYS A 127 4.02 23.25 -6.42
C LYS A 127 2.59 22.80 -6.63
N GLU A 128 1.66 23.66 -6.21
CA GLU A 128 0.24 23.46 -6.51
C GLU A 128 0.03 23.39 -8.02
N SER A 129 -0.53 22.28 -8.46
CA SER A 129 -1.01 22.08 -9.82
C SER A 129 -2.32 21.32 -9.77
N SER A 130 -3.02 21.20 -10.90
CA SER A 130 -4.25 20.43 -10.95
C SER A 130 -4.35 19.64 -12.24
N PHE A 131 -4.81 18.40 -12.15
CA PHE A 131 -5.04 17.53 -13.29
C PHE A 131 -6.53 17.50 -13.63
N PRO A 132 -6.94 18.02 -14.79
CA PRO A 132 -8.32 17.88 -15.24
C PRO A 132 -8.64 16.43 -15.59
N LEU A 133 -9.82 15.97 -15.15
CA LEU A 133 -10.43 14.73 -15.59
C LEU A 133 -11.45 15.02 -16.69
N PRO A 134 -11.73 14.04 -17.59
CA PRO A 134 -12.67 14.22 -18.69
C PRO A 134 -14.09 14.62 -18.28
N ASP A 135 -14.50 14.28 -17.06
CA ASP A 135 -15.81 14.66 -16.51
C ASP A 135 -15.85 16.04 -15.84
N GLY A 136 -14.80 16.86 -16.03
CA GLY A 136 -14.70 18.22 -15.52
C GLY A 136 -14.21 18.32 -14.08
N ARG A 137 -14.04 17.20 -13.37
CA ARG A 137 -13.36 17.18 -12.07
C ARG A 137 -11.89 17.55 -12.23
N ARG A 138 -11.27 17.95 -11.12
CA ARG A 138 -9.83 18.21 -11.05
C ARG A 138 -9.24 17.53 -9.84
N ILE A 139 -8.13 16.83 -10.03
CA ILE A 139 -7.29 16.33 -8.95
C ILE A 139 -6.28 17.43 -8.63
N GLN A 140 -6.37 18.00 -7.45
CA GLN A 140 -5.41 18.98 -6.97
C GLN A 140 -4.15 18.28 -6.49
N VAL A 141 -3.00 18.72 -6.98
CA VAL A 141 -1.70 18.28 -6.51
C VAL A 141 -1.32 19.16 -5.36
N LEU A 142 -1.31 18.57 -4.16
CA LEU A 142 -0.88 19.26 -2.96
C LEU A 142 0.64 19.19 -2.88
N PRO A 143 1.30 20.30 -2.54
CA PRO A 143 2.73 20.28 -2.36
C PRO A 143 3.06 19.46 -1.11
N ALA A 144 3.99 18.51 -1.25
CA ALA A 144 4.69 17.96 -0.12
C ALA A 144 5.67 19.03 0.36
N LEU A 145 5.18 20.05 1.08
CA LEU A 145 6.04 21.05 1.73
C LEU A 145 6.77 20.33 2.87
N LEU A 146 7.91 19.73 2.54
CA LEU A 146 8.73 19.00 3.50
C LEU A 146 9.67 19.99 4.18
N PRO A 147 9.93 19.85 5.49
CA PRO A 147 11.07 20.51 6.10
C PRO A 147 12.33 20.12 5.30
N PHE A 148 13.10 21.13 4.91
CA PHE A 148 14.27 21.10 4.01
C PHE A 148 14.93 19.72 3.80
N ARG A 149 15.05 19.28 2.53
CA ARG A 149 15.83 18.10 2.07
C ARG A 149 15.47 16.74 2.71
N SER A 150 14.28 16.62 3.30
CA SER A 150 13.80 15.35 3.85
C SER A 150 13.26 14.43 2.76
N ARG A 151 13.59 13.14 2.79
CA ARG A 151 13.00 12.15 1.87
C ARG A 151 11.67 11.65 2.44
N VAL A 152 10.58 11.73 1.70
CA VAL A 152 9.31 11.06 2.07
C VAL A 152 9.47 9.56 1.89
N THR A 153 9.10 8.79 2.92
CA THR A 153 9.14 7.33 2.87
C THR A 153 7.76 6.72 2.69
N SER A 154 6.71 7.36 3.22
CA SER A 154 5.35 6.84 3.12
C SER A 154 4.31 7.93 3.36
N VAL A 155 3.11 7.75 2.78
CA VAL A 155 1.97 8.68 2.90
C VAL A 155 0.69 7.88 3.11
N ALA A 156 -0.17 8.34 4.01
CA ALA A 156 -1.53 7.84 4.20
C ALA A 156 -2.52 8.99 4.40
N TRP A 157 -3.76 8.78 3.98
CA TRP A 157 -4.85 9.74 4.12
C TRP A 157 -5.77 9.36 5.27
N SER A 158 -6.35 10.35 5.95
CA SER A 158 -7.53 10.12 6.78
C SER A 158 -8.70 9.66 5.88
N GLY A 159 -9.62 8.85 6.43
CA GLY A 159 -10.73 8.30 5.63
C GLY A 159 -11.67 9.34 5.05
N ASP A 160 -11.75 10.52 5.68
CA ASP A 160 -12.53 11.68 5.23
C ASP A 160 -11.77 12.61 4.26
N SER A 161 -10.52 12.28 3.91
CA SER A 161 -9.63 13.10 3.07
C SER A 161 -9.26 14.47 3.66
N ALA A 162 -9.59 14.75 4.92
CA ALA A 162 -9.32 16.05 5.54
C ALA A 162 -7.85 16.22 5.93
N LYS A 163 -7.15 15.12 6.25
CA LYS A 163 -5.75 15.12 6.65
C LYS A 163 -4.92 14.13 5.86
N ALA A 164 -3.66 14.48 5.65
CA ALA A 164 -2.64 13.54 5.21
C ALA A 164 -1.55 13.37 6.26
N TYR A 165 -1.08 12.14 6.38
CA TYR A 165 -0.05 11.70 7.31
C TYR A 165 1.16 11.26 6.49
N ILE A 166 2.27 11.96 6.66
CA ILE A 166 3.47 11.81 5.83
C ILE A 166 4.62 11.41 6.74
N LEU A 167 5.26 10.28 6.46
CA LEU A 167 6.51 9.88 7.09
C LEU A 167 7.70 10.38 6.28
N THR A 168 8.68 10.96 6.98
CA THR A 168 9.93 11.42 6.37
C THR A 168 11.15 10.80 7.04
N LYS A 169 12.22 10.66 6.26
CA LYS A 169 13.55 10.28 6.71
C LYS A 169 14.48 11.48 6.55
N SER A 170 14.73 12.18 7.66
CA SER A 170 15.62 13.35 7.75
C SER A 170 16.26 13.45 9.14
N GLY A 171 17.29 12.64 9.40
CA GLY A 171 17.77 12.47 10.77
C GLY A 171 16.71 11.71 11.60
N PRO A 172 16.20 12.26 12.73
CA PRO A 172 15.06 11.68 13.42
C PRO A 172 13.86 11.49 12.48
N GLN A 173 13.13 10.40 12.65
CA GLN A 173 11.99 10.09 11.80
C GLN A 173 10.83 11.02 12.18
N ASN A 174 10.24 11.70 11.20
CA ASN A 174 9.16 12.64 11.45
C ASN A 174 7.85 12.14 10.84
N LEU A 175 6.76 12.36 11.57
CA LEU A 175 5.40 12.39 11.08
C LEU A 175 4.98 13.83 10.84
N ILE A 176 4.60 14.14 9.61
CA ILE A 176 3.94 15.39 9.26
C ILE A 176 2.45 15.11 9.13
N ILE A 177 1.64 15.84 9.89
CA ILE A 177 0.19 15.88 9.73
C ILE A 177 -0.15 17.15 8.97
N TYR A 178 -0.69 16.99 7.77
CA TYR A 178 -1.11 18.07 6.89
C TYR A 178 -2.63 18.20 6.90
N ASP A 179 -3.14 19.38 7.24
CA ASP A 179 -4.55 19.73 7.11
C ASP A 179 -4.80 20.30 5.71
N VAL A 180 -5.70 19.66 4.95
CA VAL A 180 -5.97 20.05 3.56
C VAL A 180 -6.68 21.39 3.46
N ALA A 181 -7.61 21.68 4.37
CA ALA A 181 -8.44 22.87 4.27
C ALA A 181 -7.65 24.14 4.61
N THR A 182 -6.72 24.06 5.56
CA THR A 182 -5.95 25.23 6.02
C THR A 182 -4.51 25.24 5.50
N SER A 183 -4.08 24.20 4.80
CA SER A 183 -2.67 23.95 4.43
C SER A 183 -1.71 23.95 5.62
N ALA A 184 -2.23 23.74 6.84
CA ALA A 184 -1.43 23.79 8.05
C ALA A 184 -0.66 22.49 8.22
N GLN A 185 0.56 22.60 8.72
CA GLN A 185 1.43 21.46 8.97
C GLN A 185 1.83 21.37 10.43
N ARG A 186 1.82 20.14 10.92
CA ARG A 186 2.36 19.81 12.24
C ARG A 186 3.36 18.67 12.11
N THR A 187 4.61 18.97 12.45
CA THR A 187 5.69 17.98 12.46
C THR A 187 5.88 17.40 13.85
N ILE A 188 5.90 16.09 13.94
CA ILE A 188 6.14 15.30 15.14
C ILE A 188 7.30 14.35 14.87
N GLU A 189 8.39 14.54 15.58
CA GLU A 189 9.47 13.58 15.73
C GLU A 189 8.97 12.33 16.46
N LEU A 190 9.18 11.19 15.81
CA LEU A 190 8.90 9.87 16.32
C LEU A 190 10.20 9.26 16.83
N ALA A 191 10.34 9.20 18.15
CA ALA A 191 11.48 8.54 18.79
C ALA A 191 11.19 7.04 18.96
N PHE A 192 11.71 6.23 18.03
CA PHE A 192 11.55 4.78 18.01
C PHE A 192 12.60 3.99 18.84
N GLY A 193 13.45 4.70 19.60
CA GLY A 193 14.56 4.12 20.37
C GLY A 193 15.88 4.03 19.57
N PRO A 194 16.92 3.35 20.09
CA PRO A 194 18.28 3.37 19.54
C PRO A 194 18.47 2.44 18.33
N ARG A 195 17.40 2.12 17.61
CA ARG A 195 17.39 1.10 16.54
C ARG A 195 17.21 1.75 15.16
N ASP A 196 17.87 1.19 14.15
CA ASP A 196 17.78 1.66 12.77
C ASP A 196 16.65 0.95 12.00
N TYR A 197 15.53 1.66 11.89
CA TYR A 197 14.35 1.19 11.17
C TYR A 197 14.42 1.53 9.68
N PHE A 198 13.94 0.61 8.83
CA PHE A 198 13.86 0.80 7.37
C PHE A 198 12.53 0.30 6.81
N GLY A 199 12.20 0.74 5.59
CA GLY A 199 10.99 0.28 4.90
C GLY A 199 9.70 0.67 5.62
N MET A 200 9.68 1.84 6.25
CA MET A 200 8.52 2.31 7.00
C MET A 200 7.31 2.57 6.11
N ARG A 201 6.15 2.11 6.55
CA ARG A 201 4.88 2.13 5.82
C ARG A 201 3.80 2.63 6.77
N ILE A 202 3.23 3.81 6.51
CA ILE A 202 2.15 4.38 7.33
C ILE A 202 0.78 3.98 6.80
N MET A 203 -0.13 3.68 7.72
CA MET A 203 -1.53 3.45 7.46
C MET A 203 -2.36 4.22 8.49
N VAL A 204 -3.49 4.75 8.07
CA VAL A 204 -4.43 5.47 8.94
C VAL A 204 -5.74 4.75 8.88
N HIS A 205 -6.27 4.36 10.04
CA HIS A 205 -7.54 3.65 10.08
C HIS A 205 -8.67 4.61 9.67
N PRO A 206 -9.50 4.25 8.67
CA PRO A 206 -10.37 5.21 7.98
C PRO A 206 -11.46 5.81 8.87
N LYS A 207 -11.87 5.12 9.95
CA LYS A 207 -12.93 5.59 10.85
C LYS A 207 -12.43 6.21 12.15
N THR A 208 -11.33 5.69 12.69
CA THR A 208 -10.84 6.10 14.01
C THR A 208 -9.65 7.05 13.92
N GLU A 209 -9.11 7.25 12.71
CA GLU A 209 -7.91 8.07 12.46
C GLU A 209 -6.65 7.58 13.19
N ARG A 210 -6.70 6.40 13.83
CA ARG A 210 -5.56 5.80 14.50
C ARG A 210 -4.46 5.51 13.49
N VAL A 211 -3.22 5.86 13.83
CA VAL A 211 -2.06 5.70 12.97
C VAL A 211 -1.35 4.39 13.30
N PHE A 212 -0.97 3.68 12.24
CA PHE A 212 -0.23 2.44 12.26
C PHE A 212 1.01 2.60 11.39
N ILE A 213 2.18 2.33 11.95
CA ILE A 213 3.45 2.41 11.23
C ILE A 213 4.09 1.03 11.27
N HIS A 214 4.19 0.41 10.11
CA HIS A 214 4.84 -0.88 9.91
C HIS A 214 6.28 -0.65 9.43
N THR A 215 7.27 -1.33 10.01
CA THR A 215 8.68 -1.14 9.66
C THR A 215 9.54 -2.36 9.93
N GLY A 216 10.53 -2.57 9.06
CA GLY A 216 11.59 -3.56 9.29
C GLY A 216 12.72 -2.99 10.14
N LEU A 217 13.51 -3.87 10.75
CA LEU A 217 14.69 -3.53 11.54
C LEU A 217 15.97 -4.00 10.84
N SER A 218 16.96 -3.12 10.68
CA SER A 218 18.31 -3.53 10.26
C SER A 218 19.24 -3.44 11.46
N PHE A 219 20.18 -4.39 11.56
CA PHE A 219 21.22 -4.40 12.59
C PHE A 219 22.58 -4.56 11.90
N ASP A 220 23.49 -3.61 12.10
CA ASP A 220 24.88 -3.66 11.58
C ASP A 220 25.02 -3.98 10.07
N GLY A 221 24.06 -3.53 9.25
CA GLY A 221 24.02 -3.80 7.80
C GLY A 221 23.44 -5.16 7.41
N GLU A 222 23.24 -6.05 8.38
CA GLU A 222 22.43 -7.25 8.22
C GLU A 222 20.94 -6.88 8.36
N ILE A 223 20.11 -7.46 7.50
CA ILE A 223 18.66 -7.28 7.56
C ILE A 223 18.10 -8.41 8.41
N GLU A 224 17.68 -8.09 9.65
CA GLU A 224 16.82 -8.99 10.41
C GLU A 224 15.40 -8.85 9.87
N PHE A 225 14.73 -9.96 9.56
CA PHE A 225 13.34 -9.95 9.10
C PHE A 225 12.34 -9.70 10.23
N ILE A 226 12.70 -8.91 11.24
CA ILE A 226 11.81 -8.54 12.33
C ILE A 226 11.08 -7.28 11.92
N GLU A 227 9.78 -7.41 11.70
CA GLU A 227 8.87 -6.31 11.42
C GLU A 227 8.20 -5.84 12.72
N TYR A 228 8.03 -4.53 12.84
CA TYR A 228 7.43 -3.86 13.98
C TYR A 228 6.19 -3.09 13.56
N LEU A 229 5.18 -3.09 14.43
CA LEU A 229 4.00 -2.26 14.29
C LEU A 229 3.95 -1.25 15.42
N PHE A 230 3.94 0.03 15.08
CA PHE A 230 3.73 1.11 16.03
C PHE A 230 2.32 1.66 15.85
N MET A 231 1.61 1.86 16.96
CA MET A 231 0.20 2.21 16.96
C MET A 231 -0.04 3.35 17.94
N PHE A 232 -0.62 4.44 17.47
CA PHE A 232 -0.98 5.57 18.35
C PHE A 232 -2.17 6.35 17.79
N ASP A 233 -2.86 7.04 18.68
CA ASP A 233 -3.97 7.94 18.35
C ASP A 233 -3.44 9.38 18.17
N PRO A 234 -3.55 9.97 16.97
CA PRO A 234 -3.16 11.36 16.74
C PRO A 234 -3.86 12.38 17.66
N ALA A 235 -5.07 12.08 18.14
CA ALA A 235 -5.79 12.95 19.07
C ALA A 235 -5.10 13.06 20.44
N GLN A 236 -4.26 12.08 20.80
CA GLN A 236 -3.49 12.05 22.05
C GLN A 236 -2.12 12.73 21.92
N LEU A 237 -1.77 13.25 20.74
CA LEU A 237 -0.49 13.94 20.54
C LEU A 237 -0.42 15.23 21.36
N PRO A 238 0.72 15.50 22.02
CA PRO A 238 0.84 16.60 22.97
C PRO A 238 0.66 17.96 22.28
N LYS A 239 -0.22 18.84 22.77
CA LYS A 239 -0.48 20.14 22.10
C LYS A 239 0.75 21.05 21.97
N LYS A 240 1.78 20.83 22.80
CA LYS A 240 3.08 21.51 22.77
C LYS A 240 4.19 20.47 22.80
N GLY A 241 5.29 20.76 22.12
CA GLY A 241 6.38 19.81 21.93
C GLY A 241 6.20 19.02 20.65
N ASN A 242 7.35 18.64 20.07
CA ASN A 242 7.39 18.07 18.74
C ASN A 242 7.91 16.63 18.77
N THR A 243 8.05 15.98 19.92
CA THR A 243 8.65 14.65 20.01
C THR A 243 7.75 13.73 20.83
N ILE A 244 7.49 12.53 20.31
CA ILE A 244 6.81 11.45 21.04
C ILE A 244 7.68 10.20 21.02
N THR A 245 7.66 9.45 22.12
CA THR A 245 8.23 8.10 22.15
C THR A 245 7.14 7.11 21.80
N VAL A 246 7.33 6.39 20.71
CA VAL A 246 6.43 5.32 20.26
C VAL A 246 7.08 3.98 20.55
N LYS A 247 6.34 3.10 21.22
CA LYS A 247 6.80 1.76 21.55
C LYS A 247 6.29 0.76 20.51
N PRO A 248 7.10 -0.23 20.12
CA PRO A 248 6.62 -1.27 19.22
C PRO A 248 5.54 -2.09 19.92
N GLN A 249 4.41 -2.28 19.27
CA GLN A 249 3.50 -3.37 19.57
C GLN A 249 4.00 -4.62 18.82
N LEU A 250 3.79 -5.78 19.44
CA LEU A 250 3.97 -7.06 18.78
C LEU A 250 2.59 -7.65 18.52
N LEU A 251 2.33 -8.08 17.28
CA LEU A 251 1.11 -8.81 16.91
C LEU A 251 1.24 -10.33 17.13
N GLY A 252 2.21 -10.74 17.95
CA GLY A 252 2.59 -12.14 18.16
C GLY A 252 4.06 -12.36 17.85
N ASP A 253 4.33 -13.27 16.91
CA ASP A 253 5.66 -13.57 16.37
C ASP A 253 6.00 -12.60 15.21
N ILE A 254 7.10 -12.84 14.49
CA ILE A 254 7.43 -12.08 13.28
C ILE A 254 6.26 -12.10 12.29
N PHE A 255 5.82 -10.94 11.81
CA PHE A 255 4.77 -10.81 10.79
C PHE A 255 5.33 -10.12 9.55
N ALA A 256 4.77 -10.39 8.37
CA ALA A 256 5.32 -9.92 7.09
C ALA A 256 4.59 -8.71 6.49
N THR A 257 3.31 -8.61 6.80
CA THR A 257 2.40 -7.61 6.24
C THR A 257 1.26 -7.39 7.19
N VAL A 258 0.70 -6.18 7.16
CA VAL A 258 -0.48 -5.79 7.92
C VAL A 258 -1.36 -4.91 7.03
N ALA A 259 -2.67 -5.13 7.10
CA ALA A 259 -3.68 -4.36 6.40
C ALA A 259 -4.92 -4.20 7.29
N PHE A 260 -5.79 -3.24 6.96
CA PHE A 260 -7.09 -3.16 7.62
C PHE A 260 -8.07 -4.15 7.00
N GLY A 261 -8.75 -4.91 7.84
CA GLY A 261 -9.90 -5.72 7.47
C GLY A 261 -11.21 -4.95 7.55
N PRO A 262 -12.30 -5.53 7.00
CA PRO A 262 -13.64 -5.07 7.35
C PRO A 262 -13.82 -5.25 8.86
N ASP A 263 -14.56 -4.34 9.50
CA ASP A 263 -14.92 -4.43 10.93
C ASP A 263 -13.82 -4.02 11.94
N ASN A 264 -12.98 -3.05 11.57
CA ASN A 264 -11.94 -2.46 12.45
C ASN A 264 -10.92 -3.52 12.95
N THR A 265 -10.58 -4.46 12.08
CA THR A 265 -9.59 -5.49 12.37
C THR A 265 -8.28 -5.19 11.64
N LEU A 266 -7.18 -5.68 12.20
CA LEU A 266 -5.90 -5.79 11.52
C LEU A 266 -5.78 -7.19 10.96
N LEU A 267 -5.44 -7.31 9.69
CA LEU A 267 -5.16 -8.57 9.01
C LEU A 267 -3.68 -8.65 8.72
N PHE A 268 -3.04 -9.76 9.09
CA PHE A 268 -1.60 -9.92 8.95
C PHE A 268 -1.21 -11.38 8.73
N SER A 269 0.00 -11.63 8.22
CA SER A 269 0.55 -12.98 8.08
C SER A 269 1.79 -13.13 8.95
N LEU A 270 1.93 -14.27 9.63
CA LEU A 270 3.13 -14.57 10.41
C LEU A 270 4.22 -15.24 9.55
N MET A 271 5.48 -15.07 9.97
CA MET A 271 6.64 -15.72 9.39
C MET A 271 7.46 -16.43 10.48
N PRO A 272 8.04 -17.60 10.17
CA PRO A 272 9.00 -18.24 11.06
C PRO A 272 10.30 -17.42 11.16
N ASN A 273 10.87 -17.33 12.37
CA ASN A 273 12.14 -16.66 12.67
C ASN A 273 13.39 -17.45 12.25
N GLN A 274 13.24 -18.65 11.69
CA GLN A 274 14.37 -19.59 11.51
C GLN A 274 14.59 -19.98 10.05
N GLU A 275 15.87 -20.10 9.72
CA GLU A 275 16.38 -20.34 8.38
C GLU A 275 16.03 -21.72 7.81
N ALA A 276 16.19 -21.82 6.50
CA ALA A 276 16.18 -23.00 5.67
C ALA A 276 16.75 -24.27 6.35
N SER A 277 15.87 -25.24 6.60
CA SER A 277 16.19 -26.68 6.51
C SER A 277 14.97 -27.59 6.70
N THR A 278 13.84 -27.09 7.18
CA THR A 278 12.58 -27.87 7.21
C THR A 278 11.87 -27.81 5.85
N PRO A 279 11.59 -28.94 5.18
CA PRO A 279 11.00 -28.97 3.84
C PRO A 279 9.49 -28.67 3.80
N ALA A 280 8.94 -28.11 4.89
CA ALA A 280 7.54 -27.70 5.00
C ALA A 280 7.43 -26.46 5.89
N PHE A 281 6.61 -25.50 5.47
CA PHE A 281 6.27 -24.31 6.24
C PHE A 281 5.40 -24.68 7.46
N PRO A 282 5.75 -24.31 8.71
CA PRO A 282 5.05 -24.80 9.89
C PRO A 282 3.57 -24.38 9.92
N GLU A 283 2.68 -25.32 10.28
CA GLU A 283 1.23 -25.08 10.32
C GLU A 283 0.85 -23.88 11.17
N LYS A 284 1.51 -23.63 12.31
CA LYS A 284 1.21 -22.48 13.17
C LYS A 284 1.38 -21.10 12.51
N TYR A 285 2.10 -21.00 11.39
CA TYR A 285 2.34 -19.75 10.67
C TYR A 285 1.45 -19.61 9.42
N LYS A 286 0.71 -20.65 9.02
CA LYS A 286 -0.08 -20.62 7.78
C LYS A 286 -1.33 -19.75 7.90
N GLY A 287 -1.74 -19.10 6.82
CA GLY A 287 -2.98 -18.34 6.78
C GLY A 287 -2.86 -16.91 7.28
N ILE A 288 -4.02 -16.29 7.46
CA ILE A 288 -4.16 -14.86 7.72
C ILE A 288 -4.68 -14.69 9.13
N PHE A 289 -3.93 -13.99 9.96
CA PHE A 289 -4.27 -13.69 11.33
C PHE A 289 -5.07 -12.39 11.39
N MET A 290 -5.96 -12.32 12.37
CA MET A 290 -6.75 -11.15 12.65
C MET A 290 -6.46 -10.67 14.06
N ALA A 291 -6.29 -9.36 14.22
CA ALA A 291 -6.20 -8.71 15.52
C ALA A 291 -7.19 -7.55 15.61
N ASP A 292 -7.54 -7.15 16.83
CA ASP A 292 -8.18 -5.85 17.04
C ASP A 292 -7.18 -4.69 16.81
N LEU A 293 -7.67 -3.44 16.86
CA LEU A 293 -6.83 -2.25 16.66
C LEU A 293 -5.82 -2.00 17.79
N ASP A 294 -5.90 -2.76 18.89
CA ASP A 294 -4.92 -2.76 19.99
C ASP A 294 -3.90 -3.90 19.84
N GLY A 295 -3.99 -4.68 18.76
CA GLY A 295 -3.03 -5.71 18.39
C GLY A 295 -3.25 -7.06 19.06
N LYS A 296 -4.36 -7.24 19.78
CA LYS A 296 -4.72 -8.54 20.35
C LYS A 296 -5.23 -9.44 19.23
N VAL A 297 -4.59 -10.59 19.03
CA VAL A 297 -5.03 -11.60 18.06
C VAL A 297 -6.39 -12.16 18.47
N ILE A 298 -7.36 -12.09 17.55
CA ILE A 298 -8.76 -12.49 17.76
C ILE A 298 -9.20 -13.64 16.87
N GLY A 299 -8.41 -14.01 15.86
CA GLY A 299 -8.77 -15.11 14.97
C GLY A 299 -7.73 -15.38 13.89
N ARG A 300 -8.00 -16.42 13.11
CA ARG A 300 -7.14 -16.88 12.02
C ARG A 300 -8.00 -17.48 10.90
N ILE A 301 -7.65 -17.17 9.67
CA ILE A 301 -8.25 -17.67 8.43
C ILE A 301 -7.24 -18.64 7.81
N THR A 302 -7.63 -19.89 7.63
CA THR A 302 -6.81 -20.93 6.97
C THR A 302 -7.57 -21.57 5.82
N LYS A 303 -6.89 -22.42 5.03
CA LYS A 303 -7.51 -23.06 3.88
C LYS A 303 -8.70 -23.95 4.25
N ASP A 304 -8.59 -24.64 5.38
CA ASP A 304 -9.49 -25.73 5.78
C ASP A 304 -10.28 -25.41 7.06
N HIS A 305 -10.03 -24.26 7.71
CA HIS A 305 -10.63 -23.89 8.98
C HIS A 305 -10.78 -22.37 9.14
N TYR A 306 -11.98 -21.95 9.55
CA TYR A 306 -12.31 -20.60 10.00
C TYR A 306 -12.72 -20.67 11.46
N ASP A 307 -11.99 -20.01 12.35
CA ASP A 307 -12.28 -20.02 13.80
C ASP A 307 -13.39 -19.04 14.23
N LEU A 308 -14.23 -18.54 13.30
CA LEU A 308 -15.28 -17.56 13.60
C LEU A 308 -16.63 -17.86 12.94
N GLU A 309 -17.69 -17.35 13.58
CA GLU A 309 -19.11 -17.54 13.24
C GLU A 309 -19.51 -17.17 11.79
N PRO A 310 -20.65 -17.72 11.29
CA PRO A 310 -21.07 -17.65 9.88
C PRO A 310 -21.28 -16.25 9.27
N ALA A 311 -21.23 -15.17 10.06
CA ALA A 311 -21.47 -13.80 9.57
C ALA A 311 -20.44 -13.34 8.51
N TYR A 312 -19.24 -13.94 8.49
CA TYR A 312 -18.24 -13.69 7.43
C TYR A 312 -18.54 -14.40 6.10
N MET A 313 -19.51 -15.33 6.07
CA MET A 313 -19.86 -16.16 4.90
C MET A 313 -20.96 -15.56 4.03
N ASP A 314 -21.68 -14.53 4.50
CA ASP A 314 -22.95 -14.11 3.89
C ASP A 314 -22.83 -12.98 2.85
N GLU A 315 -21.64 -12.38 2.71
CA GLU A 315 -21.40 -11.35 1.72
C GLU A 315 -20.15 -11.67 0.89
N ARG A 316 -20.21 -11.35 -0.42
CA ARG A 316 -19.14 -11.50 -1.43
C ARG A 316 -17.92 -10.63 -1.11
N ARG A 317 -17.30 -10.81 0.05
CA ARG A 317 -16.18 -9.99 0.54
C ARG A 317 -14.87 -10.60 0.07
N LEU A 318 -14.23 -9.90 -0.86
CA LEU A 318 -12.90 -10.23 -1.36
C LEU A 318 -11.87 -9.73 -0.34
N LEU A 319 -11.07 -10.65 0.19
CA LEU A 319 -9.93 -10.29 1.03
C LEU A 319 -8.69 -10.12 0.16
N VAL A 320 -8.04 -8.96 0.23
CA VAL A 320 -6.87 -8.60 -0.57
C VAL A 320 -5.73 -8.28 0.38
N ILE A 321 -4.73 -9.18 0.49
CA ILE A 321 -3.59 -8.96 1.39
C ILE A 321 -2.31 -8.89 0.57
N SER A 322 -1.73 -7.71 0.48
CA SER A 322 -0.45 -7.45 -0.16
C SER A 322 0.72 -7.84 0.76
N ARG A 323 1.48 -8.88 0.43
CA ARG A 323 2.78 -9.23 1.05
C ARG A 323 3.89 -8.44 0.36
N GLU A 324 4.74 -7.75 1.10
CA GLU A 324 5.83 -6.93 0.53
C GLU A 324 7.22 -7.60 0.62
N ASN A 325 7.53 -8.49 -0.32
CA ASN A 325 8.84 -9.17 -0.35
C ASN A 325 9.93 -8.27 -0.94
N ARG A 326 11.07 -8.15 -0.24
CA ARG A 326 12.30 -7.56 -0.75
C ARG A 326 13.15 -8.66 -1.39
N LEU A 327 13.48 -8.55 -2.68
CA LEU A 327 14.46 -9.44 -3.30
C LEU A 327 15.88 -9.05 -2.83
N PRO A 328 16.78 -10.03 -2.59
CA PRO A 328 18.07 -9.76 -1.95
C PRO A 328 19.02 -8.87 -2.75
N PHE A 329 18.75 -8.56 -4.03
CA PHE A 329 19.71 -7.83 -4.87
C PHE A 329 19.16 -6.69 -5.72
N ASN A 330 17.87 -6.36 -5.66
CA ASN A 330 17.34 -5.19 -6.37
C ASN A 330 16.21 -4.55 -5.56
N ALA A 331 16.12 -3.23 -5.58
CA ALA A 331 15.17 -2.41 -4.81
C ALA A 331 13.69 -2.56 -5.24
N LEU A 332 13.27 -3.75 -5.66
CA LEU A 332 11.89 -4.08 -5.95
C LEU A 332 11.19 -4.59 -4.69
N TYR A 333 10.17 -3.85 -4.28
CA TYR A 333 9.15 -4.32 -3.35
C TYR A 333 8.14 -5.12 -4.18
N MET A 334 8.00 -6.43 -3.92
CA MET A 334 6.95 -7.24 -4.54
C MET A 334 5.72 -7.22 -3.65
N ARG A 335 4.57 -6.78 -4.15
CA ARG A 335 3.25 -6.90 -3.51
C ARG A 335 2.57 -8.18 -3.97
N THR A 336 2.42 -9.18 -3.10
CA THR A 336 1.68 -10.41 -3.40
C THR A 336 0.29 -10.35 -2.81
N ILE A 337 -0.76 -10.46 -3.62
CA ILE A 337 -2.14 -10.57 -3.11
C ILE A 337 -2.58 -12.02 -3.05
N MET A 338 -3.01 -12.44 -1.87
CA MET A 338 -3.88 -13.60 -1.69
C MET A 338 -5.32 -13.10 -1.79
N TYR A 339 -6.07 -13.57 -2.80
CA TYR A 339 -7.51 -13.44 -2.84
C TYR A 339 -8.15 -14.75 -2.34
N TRP A 340 -9.41 -14.69 -1.91
CA TRP A 340 -10.20 -15.84 -1.51
C TRP A 340 -11.60 -15.77 -2.12
N ARG A 341 -12.11 -16.89 -2.61
CA ARG A 341 -13.34 -16.96 -3.41
C ARG A 341 -14.02 -18.30 -3.18
N ASN A 342 -15.25 -18.27 -2.65
CA ASN A 342 -16.08 -19.46 -2.54
C ASN A 342 -16.66 -19.82 -3.92
N SER A 343 -16.24 -20.96 -4.48
CA SER A 343 -16.74 -21.48 -5.77
C SER A 343 -18.12 -22.14 -5.70
N SER A 344 -18.69 -22.35 -4.51
CA SER A 344 -19.95 -23.12 -4.33
C SER A 344 -21.21 -22.26 -4.41
N ALA A 345 -21.11 -20.94 -4.51
CA ALA A 345 -22.25 -20.07 -4.76
C ALA A 345 -22.64 -20.10 -6.25
N SER A 346 -23.59 -20.97 -6.60
CA SER A 346 -24.19 -21.01 -7.92
C SER A 346 -24.70 -19.61 -8.32
N ILE A 347 -24.30 -19.15 -9.50
CA ILE A 347 -24.87 -17.98 -10.16
C ILE A 347 -26.36 -18.27 -10.42
N ARG A 348 -27.24 -17.53 -9.76
CA ARG A 348 -28.60 -17.30 -10.21
C ARG A 348 -28.85 -15.81 -10.30
#